data_AF-A0A521FC24-F1
#
_entry.id   AF-A0A521FC24-F1
#
_cell.length_a   1.000
_cell.length_b   1.000
_cell.length_c   1.000
_cell.angle_alpha   90.00
_cell.angle_beta   90.00
_cell.angle_gamma   90.00
#
_symmetry.space_group_name_H-M   'P 1'
#
loop_
_entity.id
_entity.type
_entity.pdbx_description
1 polymer ?
#
loop_
_entity_poly.entity_id
_entity_poly.type
_entity_poly.pdbx_seq_one_letter_code
_entity_poly.pdbx_strand_id
1 'polypeptide(L)'
;MRTAVVLLFLLAVAAIPGSLFPQRSLTPSAVTRYYRENPELAPVLDRLGMFDVFASPWFSAVYLLLFLSLIGCLVPRCIEHLRALRADPPPVPRHLHRLPVHTTAEVPLPADALAARVEADLRSARFRVSRRDTAAGVELSAERGRVKETGNLVFHLSLLALLAALAGGKLWGYEGSILVTEGDGFCNSFQQ
;
A
#
# COMPACT_ATOMS: atom_id res chain seq x y z
N MET A 1 -4.36 -3.60 11.97
CA MET A 1 -5.47 -3.04 11.15
C MET A 1 -6.35 -2.05 11.92
N ARG A 2 -6.78 -2.35 13.16
CA ARG A 2 -7.59 -1.42 13.98
C ARG A 2 -6.95 -0.03 14.13
N THR A 3 -5.63 0.02 14.35
CA THR A 3 -4.85 1.27 14.45
C THR A 3 -4.92 2.11 13.18
N ALA A 4 -4.73 1.49 12.01
CA ALA A 4 -4.77 2.19 10.72
C ALA A 4 -6.14 2.81 10.44
N VAL A 5 -7.24 2.10 10.75
CA VAL A 5 -8.60 2.63 10.57
C VAL A 5 -8.85 3.83 11.50
N VAL A 6 -8.41 3.75 12.76
CA VAL A 6 -8.53 4.87 13.70
C VAL A 6 -7.69 6.07 13.22
N LEU A 7 -6.47 5.86 12.77
CA LEU A 7 -5.61 6.92 12.24
C LEU A 7 -6.20 7.55 10.97
N LEU A 8 -6.83 6.76 10.11
CA LEU A 8 -7.53 7.26 8.92
C LEU A 8 -8.74 8.12 9.31
N PHE A 9 -9.52 7.69 10.30
CA PHE A 9 -10.62 8.49 10.84
C PHE A 9 -10.13 9.79 11.48
N LEU A 10 -9.06 9.73 12.28
CA LEU A 10 -8.44 10.91 12.86
C LEU A 10 -7.92 11.87 11.79
N LEU A 11 -7.31 11.36 10.72
CA LEU A 11 -6.86 12.18 9.59
C LEU A 11 -8.04 12.87 8.92
N ALA A 12 -9.17 12.17 8.74
CA ALA A 12 -10.37 12.76 8.15
C ALA A 12 -10.93 13.90 9.02
N VAL A 13 -11.02 13.70 10.33
CA VAL A 13 -11.45 14.74 11.28
C VAL A 13 -10.46 15.91 11.30
N ALA A 14 -9.15 15.62 11.30
CA ALA A 14 -8.08 16.60 11.26
C ALA A 14 -8.09 17.45 9.99
N ALA A 15 -8.62 16.95 8.87
CA ALA A 15 -8.73 17.69 7.61
C ALA A 15 -9.93 18.67 7.57
N ILE A 16 -10.94 18.50 8.46
CA ILE A 16 -12.15 19.34 8.47
C ILE A 16 -11.79 20.83 8.61
N PRO A 17 -10.97 21.27 9.58
CA PRO A 17 -10.64 22.69 9.72
C PRO A 17 -9.95 23.26 8.47
N GLY A 18 -9.12 22.46 7.80
CA GLY A 18 -8.44 22.86 6.57
C GLY A 18 -9.38 23.17 5.41
N SER A 19 -10.59 22.60 5.43
CA SER A 19 -11.66 22.87 4.45
C SER A 19 -12.59 24.03 4.84
N LEU A 20 -12.65 24.38 6.13
CA LEU A 20 -13.54 25.42 6.65
C LEU A 20 -12.86 26.80 6.71
N PHE A 21 -11.58 26.84 7.08
CA PHE A 21 -10.83 28.09 7.26
C PHE A 21 -9.96 28.41 6.02
N PRO A 22 -9.75 29.70 5.70
CA PRO A 22 -8.90 30.09 4.58
C PRO A 22 -7.46 29.59 4.81
N GLN A 23 -6.89 28.91 3.83
CA GLN A 23 -5.51 28.40 3.93
C GLN A 23 -4.53 29.42 3.32
N ARG A 24 -3.49 29.77 4.07
CA ARG A 24 -2.49 30.79 3.69
C ARG A 24 -1.75 30.42 2.41
N SER A 25 -1.50 29.14 2.18
CA SER A 25 -0.88 28.62 0.94
C SER A 25 -1.76 28.75 -0.32
N LEU A 26 -3.08 28.85 -0.16
CA LEU A 26 -4.03 28.93 -1.28
C LEU A 26 -4.53 30.35 -1.52
N THR A 27 -4.80 31.11 -0.46
CA THR A 27 -5.38 32.46 -0.58
C THR A 27 -4.92 33.37 0.57
N PRO A 28 -3.71 33.96 0.46
CA PRO A 28 -3.16 34.86 1.49
C PRO A 28 -4.08 36.04 1.80
N SER A 29 -4.73 36.59 0.78
CA SER A 29 -5.64 37.75 0.91
C SER A 29 -6.88 37.44 1.76
N ALA A 30 -7.41 36.22 1.68
CA ALA A 30 -8.56 35.78 2.48
C ALA A 30 -8.20 35.66 3.97
N VAL A 31 -6.97 35.21 4.28
CA VAL A 31 -6.46 35.19 5.65
C VAL A 31 -6.32 36.61 6.19
N THR A 32 -5.72 37.53 5.42
CA THR A 32 -5.60 38.95 5.81
C THR A 32 -6.97 39.62 6.03
N ARG A 33 -7.98 39.26 5.23
CA ARG A 33 -9.36 39.71 5.44
C ARG A 33 -9.93 39.15 6.73
N TYR A 34 -9.75 37.85 6.99
CA TYR A 34 -10.23 37.20 8.22
C TYR A 34 -9.64 37.86 9.48
N TYR A 35 -8.35 38.22 9.45
CA TYR A 35 -7.70 38.96 10.55
C TYR A 35 -8.31 40.36 10.78
N ARG A 36 -8.74 41.04 9.71
CA ARG A 36 -9.42 42.34 9.83
C ARG A 36 -10.84 42.21 10.38
N GLU A 37 -11.55 41.17 9.96
CA GLU A 37 -12.93 40.90 10.40
C GLU A 37 -12.99 40.33 11.82
N ASN A 38 -11.96 39.58 12.25
CA ASN A 38 -11.93 38.86 13.52
C ASN A 38 -10.60 39.06 14.27
N PRO A 39 -10.28 40.29 14.74
CA PRO A 39 -8.98 40.63 15.30
C PRO A 39 -8.62 39.88 16.59
N GLU A 40 -9.61 39.49 17.40
CA GLU A 40 -9.39 38.75 18.65
C GLU A 40 -9.26 37.23 18.44
N LEU A 41 -10.07 36.66 17.53
CA LEU A 41 -10.11 35.21 17.28
C LEU A 41 -8.98 34.75 16.35
N ALA A 42 -8.62 35.56 15.34
CA ALA A 42 -7.64 35.16 14.33
C ALA A 42 -6.27 34.77 14.93
N PRO A 43 -5.67 35.52 15.90
CA PRO A 43 -4.41 35.12 16.51
C PRO A 43 -4.48 33.79 17.27
N VAL A 44 -5.63 33.45 17.87
CA VAL A 44 -5.81 32.18 18.59
C VAL A 44 -5.89 31.03 17.59
N LEU A 45 -6.67 31.18 16.53
CA LEU A 45 -6.80 30.19 15.46
C LEU A 45 -5.47 29.95 14.73
N ASP A 46 -4.68 31.02 14.51
CA ASP A 46 -3.37 30.92 13.88
C ASP A 46 -2.35 30.19 14.76
N ARG A 47 -2.36 30.40 16.08
CA ARG A 47 -1.54 29.60 17.02
C ARG A 47 -1.90 28.12 17.02
N LEU A 48 -3.18 27.80 16.80
CA LEU A 48 -3.64 26.42 16.62
C LEU A 48 -3.32 25.86 15.22
N GLY A 49 -2.82 26.68 14.30
CA GLY A 49 -2.49 26.29 12.93
C GLY A 49 -3.70 26.18 12.00
N MET A 50 -4.82 26.85 12.28
CA MET A 50 -6.06 26.73 11.49
C MET A 50 -5.98 27.35 10.09
N PHE A 51 -5.05 28.30 9.87
CA PHE A 51 -4.78 28.88 8.54
C PHE A 51 -3.67 28.14 7.77
N ASP A 52 -3.01 27.16 8.39
CA ASP A 52 -1.95 26.32 7.82
C ASP A 52 -2.11 24.87 8.29
N VAL A 53 -3.34 24.33 8.19
CA VAL A 53 -3.69 23.03 8.80
C VAL A 53 -2.79 21.92 8.27
N PHE A 54 -2.57 21.88 6.96
CA PHE A 54 -1.78 20.84 6.30
C PHE A 54 -0.28 20.91 6.62
N ALA A 55 0.21 22.06 7.09
CA ALA A 55 1.59 22.24 7.55
C ALA A 55 1.72 22.21 9.09
N SER A 56 0.60 22.10 9.81
CA SER A 56 0.59 22.16 11.27
C SER A 56 1.28 20.93 11.89
N PRO A 57 1.93 21.08 13.07
CA PRO A 57 2.59 19.97 13.74
C PRO A 57 1.62 18.83 14.12
N TRP A 58 0.39 19.16 14.51
CA TRP A 58 -0.60 18.17 14.94
C TRP A 58 -1.16 17.37 13.75
N PHE A 59 -1.43 18.02 12.62
CA PHE A 59 -1.84 17.31 11.40
C PHE A 59 -0.71 16.42 10.89
N SER A 60 0.52 16.96 10.86
CA SER A 60 1.72 16.23 10.48
C SER A 60 1.95 15.00 11.36
N ALA A 61 1.70 15.09 12.67
CA ALA A 61 1.82 13.94 13.58
C ALA A 61 0.85 12.81 13.21
N VAL A 62 -0.43 13.13 12.93
CA VAL A 62 -1.42 12.12 12.51
C VAL A 62 -1.02 11.48 11.17
N TYR A 63 -0.62 12.31 10.21
CA TYR A 63 -0.14 11.87 8.90
C TYR A 63 1.08 10.94 9.01
N LEU A 64 2.09 11.33 9.80
CA LEU A 64 3.31 10.53 10.01
C LEU A 64 3.01 9.21 10.73
N LEU A 65 2.13 9.23 11.73
CA LEU A 65 1.71 7.99 12.43
C LEU A 65 0.96 7.05 11.48
N LEU A 66 0.08 7.58 10.63
CA LEU A 66 -0.62 6.79 9.61
C LEU A 66 0.38 6.16 8.65
N PHE A 67 1.35 6.94 8.16
CA PHE A 67 2.39 6.47 7.24
C PHE A 67 3.28 5.40 7.88
N LEU A 68 3.74 5.63 9.11
CA LEU A 68 4.56 4.67 9.84
C LEU A 68 3.78 3.39 10.16
N SER A 69 2.50 3.49 10.52
CA SER A 69 1.63 2.32 10.70
C SER A 69 1.42 1.55 9.40
N LEU A 70 1.31 2.24 8.26
CA LEU A 70 1.17 1.62 6.96
C LEU A 70 2.45 0.82 6.63
N ILE A 71 3.62 1.44 6.75
CA ILE A 71 4.92 0.77 6.52
C ILE A 71 5.06 -0.43 7.47
N GLY A 72 4.81 -0.21 8.77
CA GLY A 72 4.94 -1.24 9.79
C GLY A 72 4.05 -2.46 9.55
N CYS A 73 2.88 -2.27 8.93
CA CYS A 73 2.00 -3.39 8.59
C CYS A 73 2.28 -4.01 7.20
N LEU A 74 2.73 -3.20 6.24
CA LEU A 74 2.93 -3.62 4.85
C LEU A 74 4.23 -4.41 4.68
N VAL A 75 5.34 -3.95 5.26
CA VAL A 75 6.66 -4.58 5.13
C VAL A 75 6.66 -6.06 5.56
N PRO A 76 6.23 -6.45 6.78
CA PRO A 76 6.22 -7.85 7.18
C PRO A 76 5.28 -8.68 6.29
N ARG A 77 4.16 -8.11 5.87
CA ARG A 77 3.21 -8.80 4.98
C ARG A 77 3.80 -9.06 3.59
N CYS A 78 4.56 -8.10 3.04
CA CYS A 78 5.31 -8.29 1.80
C CYS A 78 6.34 -9.41 1.94
N ILE A 79 7.08 -9.44 3.05
CA ILE A 79 8.09 -10.49 3.32
C ILE A 79 7.43 -11.86 3.39
N GLU A 80 6.35 -12.01 4.17
CA GLU A 80 5.62 -13.27 4.29
C GLU A 80 5.01 -13.71 2.95
N HIS A 81 4.46 -12.77 2.18
CA HIS A 81 3.94 -13.08 0.84
C HIS A 81 5.06 -13.53 -0.12
N LEU A 82 6.22 -12.89 -0.09
CA LEU A 82 7.38 -13.29 -0.89
C LEU A 82 7.90 -14.67 -0.48
N ARG A 83 7.91 -14.97 0.83
CA ARG A 83 8.24 -16.31 1.35
C ARG A 83 7.23 -17.34 0.88
N ALA A 84 5.94 -17.05 1.00
CA ALA A 84 4.86 -17.93 0.55
C ALA A 84 4.90 -18.15 -0.96
N LEU A 85 5.24 -17.15 -1.78
CA LEU A 85 5.41 -17.32 -3.22
C LEU A 85 6.62 -18.20 -3.58
N ARG A 86 7.68 -18.18 -2.77
CA ARG A 86 8.90 -18.98 -3.00
C ARG A 86 8.87 -20.38 -2.39
N ALA A 87 8.01 -20.62 -1.39
CA ALA A 87 7.92 -21.92 -0.70
C ALA A 87 7.48 -23.05 -1.64
N ASP A 88 7.91 -24.28 -1.41
CA ASP A 88 7.41 -25.42 -2.18
C ASP A 88 6.00 -25.83 -1.73
N PRO A 89 5.22 -26.50 -2.62
CA PRO A 89 3.95 -27.13 -2.25
C PRO A 89 4.09 -27.90 -0.92
N PRO A 90 3.14 -27.76 0.03
CA PRO A 90 3.25 -28.41 1.33
C PRO A 90 3.31 -29.94 1.21
N PRO A 91 3.88 -30.66 2.19
CA PRO A 91 3.91 -32.13 2.20
C PRO A 91 2.51 -32.73 2.19
N VAL A 92 2.40 -33.95 1.64
CA VAL A 92 1.13 -34.67 1.59
C VAL A 92 0.70 -35.00 3.04
N PRO A 93 -0.57 -34.76 3.43
CA PRO A 93 -1.02 -35.10 4.77
C PRO A 93 -0.91 -36.60 5.03
N ARG A 94 -0.38 -36.99 6.20
CA ARG A 94 -0.23 -38.40 6.61
C ARG A 94 -1.52 -39.21 6.58
N HIS A 95 -2.68 -38.55 6.71
CA HIS A 95 -4.00 -39.19 6.75
C HIS A 95 -4.91 -38.61 5.66
N LEU A 96 -4.65 -38.93 4.39
CA LEU A 96 -5.45 -38.49 3.24
C LEU A 96 -6.94 -38.83 3.37
N HIS A 97 -7.28 -39.96 4.00
CA HIS A 97 -8.66 -40.40 4.24
C HIS A 97 -9.48 -39.45 5.12
N ARG A 98 -8.84 -38.53 5.87
CA ARG A 98 -9.55 -37.51 6.67
C ARG A 98 -9.97 -36.30 5.85
N LEU A 99 -9.50 -36.18 4.61
CA LEU A 99 -9.88 -35.07 3.74
C LEU A 99 -11.27 -35.34 3.15
N PRO A 100 -12.14 -34.31 3.05
CA PRO A 100 -13.48 -34.46 2.49
C PRO A 100 -13.48 -34.93 1.03
N VAL A 101 -12.47 -34.52 0.26
CA VAL A 101 -12.29 -34.88 -1.14
C VAL A 101 -11.16 -35.90 -1.25
N HIS A 102 -11.58 -37.12 -0.97
CA HIS A 102 -10.91 -38.41 -1.06
C HIS A 102 -11.02 -39.21 -2.37
N THR A 103 -9.96 -39.77 -2.95
CA THR A 103 -10.14 -40.96 -3.80
C THR A 103 -8.93 -41.89 -3.75
N THR A 104 -9.17 -43.17 -4.01
CA THR A 104 -8.16 -44.23 -4.08
C THR A 104 -8.42 -45.07 -5.31
N ALA A 105 -7.40 -45.30 -6.13
CA ALA A 105 -7.49 -46.15 -7.30
C ALA A 105 -6.24 -46.99 -7.43
N GLU A 106 -6.40 -48.25 -7.80
CA GLU A 106 -5.30 -49.14 -8.16
C GLU A 106 -5.01 -49.00 -9.66
N VAL A 107 -3.72 -48.87 -10.00
CA VAL A 107 -3.28 -48.67 -11.37
C VAL A 107 -2.18 -49.69 -11.67
N PRO A 108 -2.24 -50.42 -12.80
CA PRO A 108 -1.26 -51.44 -13.15
C PRO A 108 0.02 -50.80 -13.74
N LEU A 109 0.64 -49.90 -12.98
CA LEU A 109 1.88 -49.22 -13.31
C LEU A 109 2.85 -49.28 -12.11
N PRO A 110 4.17 -49.40 -12.36
CA PRO A 110 5.16 -49.21 -11.31
C PRO A 110 5.02 -47.83 -10.66
N ALA A 111 5.24 -47.73 -9.34
CA ALA A 111 5.05 -46.50 -8.57
C ALA A 111 5.81 -45.29 -9.15
N ASP A 112 7.07 -45.50 -9.57
CA ASP A 112 7.88 -44.43 -10.17
C ASP A 112 7.36 -43.97 -11.53
N ALA A 113 6.89 -44.90 -12.37
CA ALA A 113 6.33 -44.58 -13.68
C ALA A 113 4.99 -43.83 -13.54
N LEU A 114 4.18 -44.23 -12.56
CA LEU A 114 2.93 -43.55 -12.21
C LEU A 114 3.21 -42.13 -11.68
N ALA A 115 4.16 -41.97 -10.76
CA ALA A 115 4.53 -40.67 -10.21
C ALA A 115 5.04 -39.71 -11.30
N ALA A 116 5.93 -40.18 -12.19
CA ALA A 116 6.43 -39.39 -13.30
C ALA A 116 5.31 -38.94 -14.26
N ARG A 117 4.33 -39.81 -14.52
CA ARG A 117 3.19 -39.50 -15.38
C ARG A 117 2.29 -38.43 -14.75
N VAL A 118 1.92 -38.61 -13.48
CA VAL A 118 1.09 -37.66 -12.73
C VAL A 118 1.79 -36.30 -12.61
N GLU A 119 3.10 -36.28 -12.35
CA GLU A 119 3.88 -35.06 -12.32
C GLU A 119 3.86 -34.32 -13.66
N ALA A 120 4.04 -35.03 -14.77
CA ALA A 120 3.98 -34.44 -16.11
C ALA A 120 2.60 -33.85 -16.41
N ASP A 121 1.53 -34.58 -16.09
CA ASP A 121 0.16 -34.12 -16.31
C ASP A 121 -0.14 -32.85 -15.47
N LEU A 122 0.26 -32.83 -14.19
CA LEU A 122 0.10 -31.65 -13.32
C LEU A 122 0.92 -30.45 -13.80
N ARG A 123 2.17 -30.66 -14.23
CA ARG A 123 3.01 -29.59 -14.79
C ARG A 123 2.42 -29.04 -16.08
N SER A 124 1.84 -29.88 -16.94
CA SER A 124 1.16 -29.45 -18.17
C SER A 124 -0.02 -28.52 -17.90
N ALA A 125 -0.74 -28.75 -16.80
CA ALA A 125 -1.82 -27.90 -16.30
C ALA A 125 -1.33 -26.66 -15.51
N ARG A 126 -0.02 -26.35 -15.57
CA ARG A 126 0.66 -25.23 -14.90
C ARG A 126 0.59 -25.27 -13.38
N PHE A 127 0.54 -26.45 -12.78
CA PHE A 127 0.74 -26.58 -11.34
C PHE A 127 2.22 -26.56 -11.00
N ARG A 128 2.55 -25.99 -9.84
CA ARG A 128 3.86 -26.19 -9.23
C ARG A 128 3.84 -27.53 -8.51
N VAL A 129 4.72 -28.45 -8.88
CA VAL A 129 4.75 -29.83 -8.35
C VAL A 129 5.99 -30.02 -7.50
N SER A 130 5.82 -30.64 -6.32
CA SER A 130 6.90 -31.09 -5.45
C SER A 130 6.79 -32.60 -5.28
N ARG A 131 7.83 -33.30 -5.73
CA ARG A 131 8.03 -34.73 -5.51
C ARG A 131 8.89 -34.94 -4.27
N ARG A 132 8.46 -35.84 -3.39
CA ARG A 132 9.23 -36.27 -2.22
C ARG A 132 9.21 -37.78 -2.15
N ASP A 133 10.38 -38.40 -2.09
CA ASP A 133 10.49 -39.84 -1.86
C ASP A 133 10.55 -40.08 -0.34
N THR A 134 9.63 -40.90 0.17
CA THR A 134 9.52 -41.22 1.60
C THR A 134 9.62 -42.73 1.83
N ALA A 135 9.84 -43.15 3.07
CA ALA A 135 9.87 -44.57 3.43
C ALA A 135 8.52 -45.29 3.17
N ALA A 136 7.42 -44.55 3.06
CA ALA A 136 6.08 -45.07 2.76
C ALA A 136 5.74 -45.07 1.26
N GLY A 137 6.61 -44.51 0.40
CA GLY A 137 6.41 -44.39 -1.04
C GLY A 137 6.68 -42.98 -1.58
N VAL A 138 6.28 -42.75 -2.83
CA VAL A 138 6.45 -41.45 -3.51
C VAL A 138 5.26 -40.54 -3.22
N GLU A 139 5.55 -39.35 -2.71
CA GLU A 139 4.56 -38.30 -2.47
C GLU A 139 4.66 -37.20 -3.53
N LEU A 140 3.52 -36.84 -4.11
CA LEU A 140 3.39 -35.70 -5.02
C LEU A 140 2.44 -34.67 -4.42
N SER A 141 2.90 -33.44 -4.28
CA SER A 141 2.08 -32.30 -3.89
C SER A 141 2.08 -31.27 -4.99
N ALA A 142 0.91 -30.71 -5.30
CA ALA A 142 0.75 -29.74 -6.36
C ALA A 142 -0.24 -28.65 -5.97
N GLU A 143 0.07 -27.43 -6.38
CA GLU A 143 -0.76 -26.27 -6.06
C GLU A 143 -0.66 -25.17 -7.13
N ARG A 144 -1.69 -24.32 -7.13
CA ARG A 144 -1.87 -23.21 -8.07
C ARG A 144 -2.63 -22.08 -7.37
N GLY A 145 -2.44 -20.84 -7.82
CA GLY A 145 -3.29 -19.71 -7.41
C GLY A 145 -2.76 -18.82 -6.27
N ARG A 146 -1.45 -18.78 -6.02
CA ARG A 146 -0.83 -17.92 -4.97
C ARG A 146 -0.86 -16.40 -5.23
N VAL A 147 -1.35 -15.98 -6.39
CA VAL A 147 -1.31 -14.57 -6.83
C VAL A 147 -2.45 -13.72 -6.26
N LYS A 148 -3.44 -14.36 -5.60
CA LYS A 148 -4.67 -13.70 -5.12
C LYS A 148 -4.38 -12.49 -4.21
N GLU A 149 -3.38 -12.60 -3.34
CA GLU A 149 -3.01 -11.51 -2.43
C GLU A 149 -2.05 -10.49 -3.05
N THR A 150 -1.34 -10.84 -4.12
CA THR A 150 -0.33 -9.99 -4.76
C THR A 150 -0.90 -8.64 -5.19
N GLY A 151 -2.10 -8.63 -5.79
CA GLY A 151 -2.72 -7.38 -6.26
C GLY A 151 -2.97 -6.38 -5.14
N ASN A 152 -3.47 -6.86 -4.00
CA ASN A 152 -3.69 -6.01 -2.83
C ASN A 152 -2.37 -5.42 -2.30
N LEU A 153 -1.31 -6.24 -2.22
CA LEU A 153 0.01 -5.81 -1.79
C LEU A 153 0.63 -4.77 -2.75
N VAL A 154 0.54 -5.00 -4.06
CA VAL A 154 1.04 -4.07 -5.09
C VAL A 154 0.33 -2.72 -5.01
N PHE A 155 -0.99 -2.70 -4.81
CA PHE A 155 -1.76 -1.47 -4.65
C PHE A 155 -1.29 -0.64 -3.44
N HIS A 156 -1.05 -1.29 -2.30
CA HIS A 156 -0.58 -0.58 -1.11
C HIS A 156 0.86 -0.07 -1.29
N LEU A 157 1.72 -0.88 -1.94
CA LEU A 157 3.08 -0.48 -2.30
C LEU A 157 3.11 0.71 -3.26
N SER A 158 2.21 0.77 -4.25
CA SER A 158 2.16 1.88 -5.19
C SER A 158 1.70 3.18 -4.54
N LEU A 159 0.74 3.13 -3.61
CA LEU A 159 0.35 4.29 -2.81
C LEU A 159 1.53 4.80 -1.96
N LEU A 160 2.28 3.89 -1.34
CA LEU A 160 3.46 4.25 -0.57
C LEU A 160 4.55 4.88 -1.46
N ALA A 161 4.79 4.30 -2.64
CA ALA A 161 5.76 4.81 -3.60
C ALA A 161 5.37 6.19 -4.14
N LEU A 162 4.08 6.42 -4.44
CA LEU A 162 3.56 7.71 -4.86
C LEU A 162 3.81 8.79 -3.78
N LEU A 163 3.52 8.48 -2.51
CA LEU A 163 3.76 9.41 -1.41
C LEU A 163 5.25 9.73 -1.24
N ALA A 164 6.13 8.73 -1.35
CA ALA A 164 7.57 8.94 -1.30
C ALA A 164 8.07 9.81 -2.47
N ALA A 165 7.54 9.59 -3.68
CA ALA A 165 7.87 10.38 -4.86
C ALA A 165 7.40 11.84 -4.72
N LEU A 166 6.20 12.08 -4.21
CA LEU A 166 5.69 13.43 -3.93
C LEU A 166 6.52 14.15 -2.85
N ALA A 167 6.88 13.45 -1.77
CA ALA A 167 7.73 14.00 -0.72
C ALA A 167 9.12 14.38 -1.27
N GLY A 168 9.73 13.50 -2.09
CA GLY A 168 10.98 13.81 -2.78
C GLY A 168 10.83 14.99 -3.75
N GLY A 169 9.74 15.03 -4.52
CA GLY A 169 9.42 16.14 -5.41
C GLY A 169 9.28 17.47 -4.69
N LYS A 170 8.75 17.50 -3.46
CA LYS A 170 8.69 18.73 -2.65
C LYS A 170 10.04 19.12 -2.05
N LEU A 171 10.93 18.17 -1.76
CA LEU A 171 12.25 18.44 -1.19
C LEU A 171 13.26 18.93 -2.25
N TRP A 172 13.19 18.41 -3.47
CA TRP A 172 14.12 18.71 -4.56
C TRP A 172 13.51 19.52 -5.71
N GLY A 173 12.20 19.73 -5.71
CA GLY A 173 11.50 20.47 -6.75
C GLY A 173 11.55 21.97 -6.56
N TYR A 174 11.29 22.70 -7.65
CA TYR A 174 11.17 24.14 -7.67
C TYR A 174 9.82 24.53 -8.24
N GLU A 175 9.10 25.40 -7.55
CA GLU A 175 7.83 25.98 -8.00
C GLU A 175 8.00 27.51 -8.04
N GLY A 176 7.62 28.12 -9.16
CA GLY A 176 7.63 29.57 -9.35
C GLY A 176 6.28 30.04 -9.87
N SER A 177 5.72 31.07 -9.24
CA SER A 177 4.45 31.69 -9.65
C SER A 177 4.68 33.18 -9.90
N ILE A 178 4.17 33.69 -11.02
CA ILE A 178 4.13 35.13 -11.30
C ILE A 178 2.68 35.61 -11.29
N LEU A 179 2.43 36.72 -10.60
CA LEU A 179 1.15 37.43 -10.68
C LEU A 179 1.24 38.41 -11.86
N VAL A 180 0.39 38.25 -12.86
CA VAL A 180 0.28 39.18 -13.98
C VAL A 180 -0.99 39.99 -13.78
N THR A 181 -0.88 41.31 -13.81
CA THR A 181 -2.06 42.18 -13.71
C THR A 181 -2.79 42.25 -15.05
N GLU A 182 -4.10 42.46 -15.00
CA GLU A 182 -4.92 42.53 -16.22
C GLU A 182 -4.49 43.74 -17.06
N GLY A 183 -3.92 43.48 -18.25
CA GLY A 183 -3.33 44.49 -19.14
C GLY A 183 -1.81 44.38 -19.31
N ASP A 184 -1.11 43.67 -18.43
CA ASP A 184 0.32 43.37 -18.57
C ASP A 184 0.58 42.05 -19.31
N GLY A 185 1.74 41.95 -19.97
CA GLY A 185 2.20 40.74 -20.64
C GLY A 185 3.36 40.07 -19.90
N PHE A 186 3.42 38.74 -19.93
CA PHE A 186 4.58 37.98 -19.45
C PHE A 186 5.30 37.32 -20.63
N CYS A 187 6.60 37.60 -20.79
CA CYS A 187 7.47 36.87 -21.70
C CYS A 187 8.53 36.12 -20.89
N ASN A 188 8.50 34.78 -20.99
CA ASN A 188 9.49 33.91 -20.38
C ASN A 188 10.76 33.84 -21.26
N SER A 189 11.56 34.90 -21.28
CA SER A 189 12.88 34.86 -21.93
C SER A 189 13.94 34.49 -20.90
N PHE A 190 14.33 33.21 -20.86
CA PHE A 190 15.57 32.79 -20.21
C PHE A 190 16.75 33.40 -20.99
N GLN A 191 17.22 34.58 -20.60
CA GLN A 191 18.56 35.03 -20.97
C GLN A 191 19.54 34.36 -20.00
N GLN A 192 20.40 33.51 -20.56
CA GLN A 192 21.48 32.82 -19.85
C GLN A 192 22.42 33.79 -19.14
#